data_AF-A0A6A5HBB0-F1
#
_entry.id   AF-A0A6A5HBB0-F1
#
_cell.length_a   1.000
_cell.length_b   1.000
_cell.length_c   1.000
_cell.angle_alpha   90.00
_cell.angle_beta   90.00
_cell.angle_gamma   90.00
#
_symmetry.space_group_name_H-M   'P 1'
#
loop_
_entity.id
_entity.type
_entity.pdbx_description
1 polymer ?
#
loop_
_entity_poly.entity_id
_entity_poly.type
_entity_poly.pdbx_seq_one_letter_code
_entity_poly.pdbx_strand_id
1 'polypeptide(L)'
;MSKPRTQPPLFYETAKCVALYLDPNLRFHLNQRCPSFRAIHRTQNMKIGKLRINHADFIMDEIHYRVGIVRKYHSGTTPQSVAIENERGGIQYDVDRYGIPTIPEGAQTREEIPQDEMIRASLERKLMQLERYEAGRHSPRYEIELERRNLELNSYGRRIWNQEPLFEQYLKLTVSSGSKLLKEEFLSYNRNLKQANHYLLKKILGVDGKLLIWVLDYRGDSTTFTSSLADDPQLYYWKPFRPAILKPRNTRVIFDVPIRVIGGRLEIKKLVTIQVLPIVMSILKDIAPADFFPLKLLVVPNKLQPNDPIRDTAEFLNVNGASRIRVLLKLPNMRVHLIECLLVKKDVERLMRKWKEEDNSMVGRCYSMGFQYYWDPKKLLDCFKAFREARLTENPESVYVPLSDTTEVKVWWKETTDEEYCYRPFIAFIKVQERDPALFFKRGSL
;
A
#
# COMPACT_ATOMS: atom_id res chain seq x y z
N MET A 1 -9.03 52.06 -17.07
CA MET A 1 -10.27 51.60 -16.40
C MET A 1 -10.07 50.16 -15.94
N SER A 2 -9.92 49.95 -14.63
CA SER A 2 -9.86 48.61 -14.03
C SER A 2 -11.25 47.97 -14.09
N LYS A 3 -11.34 46.75 -14.62
CA LYS A 3 -12.60 45.98 -14.55
C LYS A 3 -13.02 45.84 -13.09
N PRO A 4 -14.31 46.07 -12.74
CA PRO A 4 -14.77 45.87 -11.38
C PRO A 4 -14.56 44.40 -11.00
N ARG A 5 -13.91 44.17 -9.84
CA ARG A 5 -13.88 42.84 -9.21
C ARG A 5 -15.30 42.51 -8.81
N THR A 6 -16.02 41.77 -9.65
CA THR A 6 -17.29 41.15 -9.28
C THR A 6 -17.02 40.23 -8.09
N GLN A 7 -17.50 40.64 -6.91
CA GLN A 7 -17.49 39.76 -5.75
C GLN A 7 -18.23 38.47 -6.12
N PRO A 8 -17.68 37.29 -5.83
CA PRO A 8 -18.40 36.06 -6.10
C PRO A 8 -19.72 36.09 -5.34
N PRO A 9 -20.83 35.61 -5.96
CA PRO A 9 -22.14 35.65 -5.32
C PRO A 9 -22.09 34.89 -3.98
N LEU A 10 -22.84 35.35 -2.98
CA LEU A 10 -22.92 34.72 -1.64
C LEU A 10 -23.09 33.19 -1.73
N PHE A 11 -23.85 32.74 -2.72
CA PHE A 11 -24.06 31.33 -3.04
C PHE A 11 -22.76 30.53 -3.29
N TYR A 12 -21.74 31.14 -3.90
CA TYR A 12 -20.44 30.52 -4.16
C TYR A 12 -19.64 30.32 -2.87
N GLU A 13 -19.64 31.29 -1.97
CA GLU A 13 -18.97 31.16 -0.66
C GLU A 13 -19.69 30.14 0.23
N THR A 14 -21.03 30.16 0.28
CA THR A 14 -21.79 29.13 1.00
C THR A 14 -21.56 27.73 0.41
N ALA A 15 -21.49 27.61 -0.93
CA ALA A 15 -21.26 26.33 -1.58
C ALA A 15 -19.83 25.80 -1.35
N LYS A 16 -18.82 26.66 -1.19
CA LYS A 16 -17.48 26.26 -0.73
C LYS A 16 -17.52 25.63 0.65
N CYS A 17 -18.22 26.25 1.60
CA CYS A 17 -18.38 25.71 2.94
C CYS A 17 -19.09 24.35 2.90
N VAL A 18 -20.20 24.24 2.18
CA VAL A 18 -20.95 22.98 2.02
C VAL A 18 -20.08 21.90 1.37
N ALA A 19 -19.28 22.25 0.35
CA ALA A 19 -18.40 21.30 -0.33
C ALA A 19 -17.36 20.62 0.58
N LEU A 20 -16.91 21.28 1.65
CA LEU A 20 -15.98 20.70 2.62
C LEU A 20 -16.57 19.55 3.45
N TYR A 21 -17.89 19.51 3.58
CA TYR A 21 -18.63 18.55 4.42
C TYR A 21 -19.52 17.61 3.61
N LEU A 22 -19.61 17.80 2.29
CA LEU A 22 -20.30 16.87 1.40
C LEU A 22 -19.59 15.51 1.37
N ASP A 23 -20.38 14.45 1.40
CA ASP A 23 -19.90 13.08 1.15
C ASP A 23 -19.06 13.03 -0.13
N PRO A 24 -17.89 12.35 -0.15
CA PRO A 24 -17.01 12.31 -1.31
C PRO A 24 -17.67 11.76 -2.58
N ASN A 25 -18.54 10.75 -2.44
CA ASN A 25 -19.24 10.15 -3.56
C ASN A 25 -20.29 11.10 -4.13
N LEU A 26 -21.07 11.75 -3.26
CA LEU A 26 -22.02 12.79 -3.66
C LEU A 26 -21.29 13.97 -4.36
N ARG A 27 -20.17 14.39 -3.78
CA ARG A 27 -19.34 15.47 -4.32
C ARG A 27 -18.75 15.13 -5.69
N PHE A 28 -18.36 13.88 -5.91
CA PHE A 28 -17.95 13.37 -7.21
C PHE A 28 -19.09 13.38 -8.23
N HIS A 29 -20.28 12.90 -7.86
CA HIS A 29 -21.46 12.92 -8.74
C HIS A 29 -21.85 14.36 -9.15
N LEU A 30 -21.83 15.29 -8.20
CA LEU A 30 -22.07 16.72 -8.47
C LEU A 30 -21.02 17.29 -9.42
N ASN A 31 -19.74 16.97 -9.23
CA ASN A 31 -18.67 17.43 -10.11
C ASN A 31 -18.83 16.93 -11.57
N GLN A 32 -19.31 15.69 -11.75
CA GLN A 32 -19.58 15.14 -13.08
C GLN A 32 -20.78 15.81 -13.76
N ARG A 33 -21.88 16.00 -13.02
CA ARG A 33 -23.18 16.43 -13.57
C ARG A 33 -23.38 17.95 -13.59
N CYS A 34 -22.69 18.71 -12.73
CA CYS A 34 -22.91 20.14 -12.54
C CYS A 34 -21.63 20.94 -12.86
N PRO A 35 -21.53 21.56 -14.06
CA PRO A 35 -20.36 22.36 -14.45
C PRO A 35 -20.04 23.51 -13.49
N SER A 36 -21.06 24.16 -12.92
CA SER A 36 -20.90 25.25 -11.94
C SER A 36 -20.22 24.79 -10.64
N PHE A 37 -20.41 23.53 -10.25
CA PHE A 37 -19.80 22.97 -9.05
C PHE A 37 -18.31 22.62 -9.24
N ARG A 38 -17.83 22.46 -10.49
CA ARG A 38 -16.43 22.10 -10.78
C ARG A 38 -15.45 23.12 -10.21
N ALA A 39 -15.76 24.41 -10.31
CA ALA A 39 -14.93 25.48 -9.74
C ALA A 39 -14.82 25.38 -8.21
N ILE A 40 -15.92 25.04 -7.54
CA ILE A 40 -15.95 24.85 -6.08
C ILE A 40 -15.17 23.60 -5.70
N HIS A 41 -15.40 22.49 -6.42
CA HIS A 41 -14.71 21.22 -6.23
C HIS A 41 -13.19 21.37 -6.30
N ARG A 42 -12.68 22.15 -7.26
CA ARG A 42 -11.26 22.46 -7.42
C ARG A 42 -10.66 23.25 -6.25
N THR A 43 -11.40 24.21 -5.71
CA THR A 43 -10.88 25.08 -4.64
C THR A 43 -10.83 24.42 -3.26
N GLN A 44 -11.77 23.51 -2.97
CA GLN A 44 -11.95 22.96 -1.63
C GLN A 44 -11.32 21.58 -1.46
N ASN A 45 -10.91 21.24 -0.23
CA ASN A 45 -10.37 19.91 0.06
C ASN A 45 -11.50 18.86 0.02
N MET A 46 -11.37 17.79 -0.76
CA MET A 46 -12.20 16.59 -0.66
C MET A 46 -11.57 15.63 0.35
N LYS A 47 -12.31 15.24 1.40
CA LYS A 47 -11.80 14.38 2.47
C LYS A 47 -12.31 12.96 2.29
N ILE A 48 -11.42 11.99 2.12
CA ILE A 48 -11.74 10.57 2.09
C ILE A 48 -11.23 9.97 3.40
N GLY A 49 -12.10 9.29 4.15
CA GLY A 49 -11.72 8.58 5.37
C GLY A 49 -10.85 7.36 5.07
N LYS A 50 -11.32 6.49 4.18
CA LYS A 50 -10.61 5.26 3.82
C LYS A 50 -10.72 4.96 2.34
N LEU A 51 -9.58 4.82 1.67
CA LEU A 51 -9.50 4.34 0.30
C LEU A 51 -8.77 3.00 0.30
N ARG A 52 -9.44 1.91 -0.04
CA ARG A 52 -8.82 0.60 -0.26
C ARG A 52 -8.79 0.30 -1.75
N ILE A 53 -7.62 0.05 -2.33
CA ILE A 53 -7.47 -0.24 -3.75
C ILE A 53 -7.00 -1.69 -3.93
N ASN A 54 -7.74 -2.44 -4.75
CA ASN A 54 -7.43 -3.80 -5.18
C ASN A 54 -7.22 -3.82 -6.72
N HIS A 55 -6.95 -5.00 -7.31
CA HIS A 55 -6.69 -5.13 -8.75
C HIS A 55 -7.85 -4.61 -9.63
N ALA A 56 -9.08 -5.05 -9.35
CA ALA A 56 -10.26 -4.79 -10.18
C ALA A 56 -11.40 -4.11 -9.38
N ASP A 57 -11.13 -3.67 -8.16
CA ASP A 57 -12.09 -2.93 -7.35
C ASP A 57 -11.38 -1.96 -6.40
N PHE A 58 -12.14 -1.04 -5.83
CA PHE A 58 -11.72 -0.25 -4.69
C PHE A 58 -12.92 0.10 -3.81
N ILE A 59 -12.64 0.40 -2.55
CA ILE A 59 -13.62 0.86 -1.57
C ILE A 59 -13.22 2.28 -1.15
N MET A 60 -14.13 3.22 -1.34
CA MET A 60 -13.98 4.60 -0.88
C MET A 60 -15.00 4.84 0.23
N ASP A 61 -14.49 4.98 1.45
CA ASP A 61 -15.23 4.97 2.71
C ASP A 61 -16.08 3.68 2.83
N GLU A 62 -17.37 3.77 2.54
CA GLU A 62 -18.32 2.65 2.59
C GLU A 62 -18.82 2.21 1.20
N ILE A 63 -18.42 2.94 0.15
CA ILE A 63 -18.86 2.67 -1.23
C ILE A 63 -17.85 1.78 -1.93
N HIS A 64 -18.32 0.63 -2.39
CA HIS A 64 -17.55 -0.34 -3.12
C HIS A 64 -17.76 -0.15 -4.62
N TYR A 65 -16.67 0.12 -5.33
CA TYR A 65 -16.62 0.21 -6.78
C TYR A 65 -15.94 -1.04 -7.31
N ARG A 66 -16.73 -1.93 -7.91
CA ARG A 66 -16.26 -3.20 -8.46
C ARG A 66 -16.33 -3.16 -9.98
N VAL A 67 -15.23 -3.46 -10.64
CA VAL A 67 -15.20 -3.74 -12.08
C VAL A 67 -14.99 -5.23 -12.26
N GLY A 68 -15.88 -5.89 -13.00
CA GLY A 68 -15.74 -7.30 -13.34
C GLY A 68 -16.09 -7.57 -14.80
N ILE A 69 -15.64 -8.71 -15.31
CA ILE A 69 -15.95 -9.16 -16.66
C ILE A 69 -17.20 -10.04 -16.58
N VAL A 70 -18.21 -9.70 -17.36
CA VAL A 70 -19.44 -10.48 -17.52
C VAL A 70 -19.51 -11.05 -18.92
N ARG A 71 -20.15 -12.22 -19.05
CA ARG A 71 -20.28 -12.93 -20.31
C ARG A 71 -21.73 -13.03 -20.73
N LYS A 72 -22.05 -12.63 -21.95
CA LYS A 72 -23.39 -12.75 -22.52
C LYS A 72 -23.35 -13.75 -23.67
N TYR A 73 -24.04 -14.88 -23.51
CA TYR A 73 -24.05 -15.95 -24.52
C TYR A 73 -24.91 -15.55 -25.72
N HIS A 74 -24.45 -15.86 -26.94
CA HIS A 74 -25.11 -15.47 -28.19
C HIS A 74 -26.47 -16.16 -28.38
N SER A 75 -26.59 -17.40 -27.90
CA SER A 75 -27.77 -18.25 -28.09
C SER A 75 -28.02 -19.12 -26.85
N GLY A 76 -29.30 -19.33 -26.52
CA GLY A 76 -29.72 -20.15 -25.39
C GLY A 76 -29.67 -19.43 -24.04
N THR A 77 -30.01 -20.16 -22.98
CA THR A 77 -29.92 -19.67 -21.60
C THR A 77 -28.44 -19.54 -21.20
N THR A 78 -28.08 -18.42 -20.57
CA THR A 78 -26.73 -18.27 -20.02
C THR A 78 -26.48 -19.39 -19.01
N PRO A 79 -25.36 -20.14 -19.12
CA PRO A 79 -25.02 -21.21 -18.19
C PRO A 79 -25.15 -20.74 -16.73
N GLN A 80 -25.67 -21.58 -15.85
CA GLN A 80 -26.07 -21.17 -14.50
C GLN A 80 -24.89 -20.63 -13.70
N SER A 81 -23.72 -21.27 -13.81
CA SER A 81 -22.45 -20.81 -13.23
C SER A 81 -22.07 -19.40 -13.67
N VAL A 82 -22.26 -19.09 -14.96
CA VAL A 82 -21.97 -17.77 -15.54
C VAL A 82 -23.01 -16.74 -15.10
N ALA A 83 -24.29 -17.12 -15.03
CA ALA A 83 -25.35 -16.24 -14.55
C ALA A 83 -25.09 -15.80 -13.09
N ILE A 84 -24.71 -16.75 -12.23
CA ILE A 84 -24.32 -16.47 -10.83
C ILE A 84 -23.11 -15.52 -10.77
N GLU A 85 -22.11 -15.72 -11.64
CA GLU A 85 -20.92 -14.85 -11.70
C GLU A 85 -21.29 -13.44 -12.18
N ASN A 86 -22.11 -13.32 -13.22
CA ASN A 86 -22.57 -12.04 -13.75
C ASN A 86 -23.40 -11.25 -12.73
N GLU A 87 -24.27 -11.94 -11.98
CA GLU A 87 -25.06 -11.35 -10.90
C GLU A 87 -24.16 -10.82 -9.77
N ARG A 88 -23.08 -11.53 -9.44
CA ARG A 88 -22.05 -11.10 -8.47
C ARG A 88 -21.10 -10.01 -9.00
N GLY A 89 -21.44 -9.38 -10.12
CA GLY A 89 -20.67 -8.29 -10.72
C GLY A 89 -19.53 -8.75 -11.63
N GLY A 90 -19.49 -10.03 -12.01
CA GLY A 90 -18.51 -10.60 -12.92
C GLY A 90 -17.21 -11.08 -12.26
N ILE A 91 -16.36 -11.71 -13.07
CA ILE A 91 -15.04 -12.19 -12.68
C ILE A 91 -14.04 -11.03 -12.54
N GLN A 92 -13.08 -11.14 -11.63
CA GLN A 92 -12.12 -10.07 -11.28
C GLN A 92 -10.69 -10.32 -11.75
N TYR A 93 -10.56 -11.07 -12.84
CA TYR A 93 -9.29 -11.32 -13.50
C TYR A 93 -9.46 -11.21 -15.00
N ASP A 94 -8.41 -10.72 -15.66
CA ASP A 94 -8.39 -10.57 -17.10
C ASP A 94 -8.43 -11.94 -17.79
N VAL A 95 -9.19 -11.98 -18.87
CA VAL A 95 -9.37 -13.13 -19.75
C VAL A 95 -9.14 -12.73 -21.21
N ASP A 96 -8.86 -13.72 -22.06
CA ASP A 96 -8.82 -13.58 -23.51
C ASP A 96 -10.23 -13.66 -24.12
N ARG A 97 -10.33 -13.61 -25.46
CA ARG A 97 -11.61 -13.69 -26.18
C ARG A 97 -12.39 -14.99 -25.90
N TYR A 98 -11.70 -16.06 -25.48
CA TYR A 98 -12.30 -17.36 -25.15
C TYR A 98 -12.68 -17.47 -23.68
N GLY A 99 -12.46 -16.43 -22.88
CA GLY A 99 -12.73 -16.44 -21.44
C GLY A 99 -11.64 -17.14 -20.62
N ILE A 100 -10.49 -17.45 -21.23
CA ILE A 100 -9.36 -18.10 -20.57
C ILE A 100 -8.54 -17.03 -19.85
N PRO A 101 -8.16 -17.22 -18.58
CA PRO A 101 -7.41 -16.19 -17.85
C PRO A 101 -6.08 -15.84 -18.53
N THR A 102 -5.82 -14.56 -18.74
CA THR A 102 -4.54 -14.07 -19.28
C THR A 102 -3.48 -13.94 -18.20
N ILE A 103 -2.21 -13.91 -18.57
CA ILE A 103 -1.12 -13.61 -17.63
C ILE A 103 -0.98 -12.08 -17.57
N PRO A 104 -0.97 -11.46 -16.37
CA PRO A 104 -0.72 -10.03 -16.26
C PRO A 104 0.61 -9.63 -16.90
N GLU A 105 0.63 -8.51 -17.59
CA GLU A 105 1.82 -7.98 -18.24
C GLU A 105 2.95 -7.75 -17.21
N GLY A 106 4.16 -8.23 -17.51
CA GLY A 106 5.33 -8.17 -16.61
C GLY A 106 5.37 -9.22 -15.50
N ALA A 107 4.41 -10.14 -15.44
CA ALA A 107 4.44 -11.24 -14.47
C ALA A 107 5.43 -12.34 -14.89
N GLN A 108 6.24 -12.82 -13.95
CA GLN A 108 7.10 -14.00 -14.16
C GLN A 108 6.33 -15.27 -13.81
N THR A 109 6.39 -16.28 -14.68
CA THR A 109 5.90 -17.63 -14.36
C THR A 109 7.03 -18.45 -13.73
N ARG A 110 6.70 -19.38 -12.82
CA ARG A 110 7.69 -20.33 -12.25
C ARG A 110 8.09 -21.40 -13.24
N GLU A 111 7.20 -21.72 -14.16
CA GLU A 111 7.29 -22.82 -15.11
C GLU A 111 6.91 -22.30 -16.49
N GLU A 112 7.37 -23.02 -17.52
CA GLU A 112 6.94 -22.81 -18.89
C GLU A 112 5.44 -23.10 -19.01
N ILE A 113 4.73 -22.27 -19.76
CA ILE A 113 3.27 -22.39 -19.90
C ILE A 113 3.01 -23.62 -20.78
N PRO A 114 2.29 -24.65 -20.29
CA PRO A 114 1.98 -25.81 -21.10
C PRO A 114 1.14 -25.43 -22.32
N GLN A 115 1.27 -26.19 -23.42
CA GLN A 115 0.44 -26.01 -24.60
C GLN A 115 -1.05 -26.27 -24.29
N ASP A 116 -1.94 -25.63 -25.05
CA ASP A 116 -3.38 -25.69 -24.81
C ASP A 116 -3.91 -27.13 -24.88
N GLU A 117 -3.32 -28.00 -25.71
CA GLU A 117 -3.63 -29.43 -25.81
C GLU A 117 -3.33 -30.19 -24.50
N MET A 118 -2.18 -29.90 -23.87
CA MET A 118 -1.80 -30.52 -22.60
C MET A 118 -2.71 -30.07 -21.47
N ILE A 119 -3.07 -28.77 -21.46
CA ILE A 119 -4.01 -28.21 -20.47
C ILE A 119 -5.37 -28.88 -20.65
N ARG A 120 -5.88 -28.94 -21.88
CA ARG A 120 -7.16 -29.57 -22.18
C ARG A 120 -7.18 -31.05 -21.78
N ALA A 121 -6.16 -31.84 -22.12
CA ALA A 121 -6.07 -33.24 -21.73
C ALA A 121 -6.03 -33.44 -20.19
N SER A 122 -5.42 -32.50 -19.45
CA SER A 122 -5.46 -32.51 -17.99
C SER A 122 -6.85 -32.18 -17.45
N LEU A 123 -7.53 -31.18 -18.03
CA LEU A 123 -8.90 -30.81 -17.66
C LEU A 123 -9.89 -31.95 -17.94
N GLU A 124 -9.75 -32.67 -19.07
CA GLU A 124 -10.57 -33.83 -19.41
C GLU A 124 -10.40 -34.96 -18.38
N ARG A 125 -9.16 -35.25 -17.97
CA ARG A 125 -8.89 -36.22 -16.89
C ARG A 125 -9.54 -35.80 -15.57
N LYS A 126 -9.48 -34.52 -15.20
CA LYS A 126 -10.09 -33.99 -13.97
C LYS A 126 -11.62 -34.05 -14.01
N LEU A 127 -12.23 -33.77 -15.16
CA LEU A 127 -13.66 -33.93 -15.36
C LEU A 127 -14.08 -35.39 -15.16
N MET A 128 -13.38 -36.33 -15.77
CA MET A 128 -13.67 -37.77 -15.61
C MET A 128 -13.53 -38.25 -14.17
N GLN A 129 -12.52 -37.77 -13.43
CA GLN A 129 -12.37 -38.08 -12.00
C GLN A 129 -13.55 -37.53 -11.18
N LEU A 130 -13.98 -36.30 -11.46
CA LEU A 130 -15.10 -35.66 -10.80
C LEU A 130 -16.42 -36.39 -11.08
N GLU A 131 -16.66 -36.81 -12.32
CA GLU A 131 -17.81 -37.65 -12.73
C GLU A 131 -17.84 -38.99 -12.02
N ARG A 132 -16.68 -39.66 -11.90
CA ARG A 132 -16.58 -40.95 -11.18
C ARG A 132 -16.80 -40.80 -9.68
N TYR A 133 -16.24 -39.77 -9.07
CA TYR A 133 -16.32 -39.56 -7.63
C TYR A 133 -17.75 -39.29 -7.15
N GLU A 134 -18.57 -38.66 -7.99
CA GLU A 134 -19.95 -38.26 -7.65
C GLU A 134 -21.01 -39.08 -8.38
N ALA A 135 -20.59 -40.18 -9.02
CA ALA A 135 -21.50 -41.19 -9.55
C ALA A 135 -22.42 -41.69 -8.41
N GLY A 136 -23.66 -41.20 -8.39
CA GLY A 136 -24.69 -41.51 -7.39
C GLY A 136 -25.01 -40.41 -6.37
N ARG A 137 -24.32 -39.26 -6.38
CA ARG A 137 -24.61 -38.11 -5.49
C ARG A 137 -25.12 -36.93 -6.32
N HIS A 138 -26.44 -36.77 -6.39
CA HIS A 138 -27.06 -35.63 -7.09
C HIS A 138 -27.14 -34.42 -6.16
N SER A 139 -26.14 -33.54 -6.25
CA SER A 139 -26.11 -32.26 -5.53
C SER A 139 -26.13 -31.10 -6.53
N PRO A 140 -27.03 -30.10 -6.39
CA PRO A 140 -27.05 -28.93 -7.29
C PRO A 140 -25.72 -28.16 -7.35
N ARG A 141 -24.94 -28.21 -6.26
CA ARG A 141 -23.61 -27.59 -6.21
C ARG A 141 -22.62 -28.27 -7.18
N TYR A 142 -22.78 -29.57 -7.36
CA TYR A 142 -21.93 -30.39 -8.21
C TYR A 142 -22.26 -30.20 -9.70
N GLU A 143 -23.53 -30.07 -10.04
CA GLU A 143 -23.97 -29.76 -11.41
C GLU A 143 -23.36 -28.44 -11.91
N ILE A 144 -23.36 -27.39 -11.07
CA ILE A 144 -22.72 -26.10 -11.37
C ILE A 144 -21.21 -26.25 -11.55
N GLU A 145 -20.56 -27.12 -10.78
CA GLU A 145 -19.11 -27.39 -10.87
C GLU A 145 -18.76 -28.15 -12.15
N LEU A 146 -19.55 -29.16 -12.52
CA LEU A 146 -19.44 -29.86 -13.81
C LEU A 146 -19.66 -28.91 -14.98
N GLU A 147 -20.66 -28.04 -14.90
CA GLU A 147 -20.93 -27.02 -15.91
C GLU A 147 -19.70 -26.12 -16.09
N ARG A 148 -19.10 -25.62 -15.01
CA ARG A 148 -17.88 -24.79 -15.06
C ARG A 148 -16.71 -25.50 -15.75
N ARG A 149 -16.47 -26.76 -15.44
CA ARG A 149 -15.38 -27.57 -16.04
C ARG A 149 -15.63 -27.81 -17.53
N ASN A 150 -16.86 -28.13 -17.91
CA ASN A 150 -17.25 -28.29 -19.31
C ASN A 150 -17.11 -26.98 -20.11
N LEU A 151 -17.49 -25.85 -19.52
CA LEU A 151 -17.32 -24.53 -20.14
C LEU A 151 -15.83 -24.21 -20.34
N GLU A 152 -14.98 -24.49 -19.35
CA GLU A 152 -13.53 -24.31 -19.47
C GLU A 152 -12.92 -25.18 -20.58
N LEU A 153 -13.31 -26.46 -20.65
CA LEU A 153 -12.92 -27.35 -21.76
C LEU A 153 -13.36 -26.82 -23.12
N ASN A 154 -14.59 -26.30 -23.21
CA ASN A 154 -15.11 -25.71 -24.44
C ASN A 154 -14.29 -24.48 -24.85
N SER A 155 -13.91 -23.62 -23.91
CA SER A 155 -13.04 -22.47 -24.16
C SER A 155 -11.69 -22.88 -24.76
N TYR A 156 -11.01 -23.88 -24.17
CA TYR A 156 -9.75 -24.40 -24.70
C TYR A 156 -9.93 -25.07 -26.07
N GLY A 157 -10.98 -25.89 -26.25
CA GLY A 157 -11.28 -26.52 -27.52
C GLY A 157 -11.48 -25.50 -28.64
N ARG A 158 -12.27 -24.45 -28.39
CA ARG A 158 -12.50 -23.37 -29.37
C ARG A 158 -11.23 -22.59 -29.68
N ARG A 159 -10.38 -22.35 -28.68
CA ARG A 159 -9.10 -21.66 -28.87
C ARG A 159 -8.14 -22.47 -29.75
N ILE A 160 -8.00 -23.78 -29.50
CA ILE A 160 -7.17 -24.70 -30.31
C ILE A 160 -7.63 -24.69 -31.77
N TRP A 161 -8.94 -24.75 -31.99
CA TRP A 161 -9.53 -24.78 -33.34
C TRP A 161 -9.85 -23.40 -33.93
N ASN A 162 -9.46 -22.31 -33.25
CA ASN A 162 -9.74 -20.92 -33.63
C ASN A 162 -11.22 -20.65 -34.02
N GLN A 163 -12.16 -21.23 -33.28
CA GLN A 163 -13.60 -21.09 -33.50
C GLN A 163 -14.16 -19.86 -32.77
N GLU A 164 -15.23 -19.25 -33.27
CA GLU A 164 -15.86 -18.14 -32.55
C GLU A 164 -16.33 -18.55 -31.14
N PRO A 165 -16.10 -17.71 -30.10
CA PRO A 165 -16.62 -17.93 -28.76
C PRO A 165 -18.15 -17.99 -28.73
N LEU A 166 -18.72 -18.62 -27.70
CA LEU A 166 -20.17 -18.71 -27.52
C LEU A 166 -20.78 -17.48 -26.83
N PHE A 167 -19.95 -16.52 -26.47
CA PHE A 167 -20.36 -15.34 -25.72
C PHE A 167 -19.57 -14.11 -26.14
N GLU A 168 -20.15 -12.95 -25.84
CA GLU A 168 -19.47 -11.67 -25.82
C GLU A 168 -19.08 -11.31 -24.39
N GLN A 169 -18.02 -10.52 -24.25
CA GLN A 169 -17.48 -10.08 -22.96
C GLN A 169 -17.69 -8.59 -22.76
N TYR A 170 -18.13 -8.21 -21.57
CA TYR A 170 -18.34 -6.82 -21.18
C TYR A 170 -17.70 -6.54 -19.83
N LEU A 171 -17.21 -5.32 -19.65
CA LEU A 171 -16.90 -4.79 -18.33
C LEU A 171 -18.20 -4.35 -17.67
N LYS A 172 -18.43 -4.81 -16.45
CA LYS A 172 -19.52 -4.37 -15.59
C LYS A 172 -18.94 -3.59 -14.42
N LEU A 173 -19.27 -2.31 -14.33
CA LEU A 173 -19.08 -1.51 -13.13
C LEU A 173 -20.29 -1.72 -12.22
N THR A 174 -20.03 -2.15 -10.99
CA THR A 174 -21.02 -2.28 -9.91
C THR A 174 -20.63 -1.35 -8.79
N VAL A 175 -21.50 -0.41 -8.42
CA VAL A 175 -21.30 0.49 -7.27
C VAL A 175 -22.31 0.13 -6.20
N SER A 176 -21.84 -0.21 -5.00
CA SER A 176 -22.71 -0.61 -3.89
C SER A 176 -22.30 0.03 -2.57
N SER A 177 -23.26 0.15 -1.66
CA SER A 177 -23.05 0.50 -0.25
C SER A 177 -23.58 -0.66 0.59
N GLY A 178 -22.68 -1.43 1.20
CA GLY A 178 -23.04 -2.72 1.81
C GLY A 178 -23.71 -3.65 0.79
N SER A 179 -24.93 -4.13 1.10
CA SER A 179 -25.75 -4.95 0.21
C SER A 179 -26.57 -4.15 -0.81
N LYS A 180 -26.65 -2.82 -0.67
CA LYS A 180 -27.46 -1.98 -1.53
C LYS A 180 -26.72 -1.65 -2.82
N LEU A 181 -27.28 -2.08 -3.95
CA LEU A 181 -26.83 -1.66 -5.27
C LEU A 181 -27.20 -0.19 -5.51
N LEU A 182 -26.22 0.63 -5.87
CA LEU A 182 -26.41 2.05 -6.17
C LEU A 182 -26.41 2.32 -7.68
N LYS A 183 -25.54 1.61 -8.42
CA LYS A 183 -25.37 1.84 -9.86
C LYS A 183 -24.74 0.63 -10.54
N GLU A 184 -25.18 0.36 -11.76
CA GLU A 184 -24.54 -0.57 -12.70
C GLU A 184 -24.32 0.10 -14.05
N GLU A 185 -23.16 -0.15 -14.66
CA GLU A 185 -22.84 0.27 -16.02
C GLU A 185 -22.11 -0.86 -16.76
N PHE A 186 -22.40 -1.00 -18.05
CA PHE A 186 -21.77 -1.97 -18.93
C PHE A 186 -20.96 -1.24 -20.00
N LEU A 187 -19.75 -1.73 -20.26
CA LEU A 187 -18.80 -1.21 -21.23
C LEU A 187 -18.22 -2.38 -22.03
N SER A 188 -17.76 -2.12 -23.25
CA SER A 188 -17.03 -3.13 -24.01
C SER A 188 -15.71 -3.48 -23.30
N TYR A 189 -15.35 -4.75 -23.28
CA TYR A 189 -14.09 -5.21 -22.69
C TYR A 189 -12.95 -5.06 -23.70
N ASN A 190 -12.43 -3.84 -23.80
CA ASN A 190 -11.31 -3.46 -24.68
C ASN A 190 -10.03 -3.04 -23.92
N ARG A 191 -10.10 -3.01 -22.60
CA ARG A 191 -9.02 -2.63 -21.67
C ARG A 191 -9.03 -3.65 -20.54
N ASN A 192 -7.85 -3.98 -20.02
CA ASN A 192 -7.76 -4.88 -18.87
C ASN A 192 -8.37 -4.24 -17.61
N LEU A 193 -8.74 -5.07 -16.63
CA LEU A 193 -9.41 -4.66 -15.40
C LEU A 193 -8.59 -3.65 -14.61
N LYS A 194 -7.26 -3.81 -14.56
CA LYS A 194 -6.36 -2.86 -13.89
C LYS A 194 -6.42 -1.47 -14.53
N GLN A 195 -6.40 -1.39 -15.85
CA GLN A 195 -6.52 -0.13 -16.60
C GLN A 195 -7.90 0.49 -16.40
N ALA A 196 -8.97 -0.30 -16.44
CA ALA A 196 -10.33 0.18 -16.18
C ALA A 196 -10.48 0.73 -14.75
N ASN A 197 -9.96 0.00 -13.76
CA ASN A 197 -9.96 0.40 -12.36
C ASN A 197 -9.14 1.67 -12.13
N HIS A 198 -7.95 1.75 -12.74
CA HIS A 198 -7.11 2.95 -12.73
C HIS A 198 -7.82 4.15 -13.36
N TYR A 199 -8.46 3.97 -14.52
CA TYR A 199 -9.22 5.03 -15.16
C TYR A 199 -10.36 5.54 -14.26
N LEU A 200 -11.08 4.64 -13.59
CA LEU A 200 -12.15 4.99 -12.66
C LEU A 200 -11.63 5.75 -11.44
N LEU A 201 -10.56 5.26 -10.82
CA LEU A 201 -9.86 5.95 -9.73
C LEU A 201 -9.39 7.34 -10.17
N LYS A 202 -8.77 7.47 -11.34
CA LYS A 202 -8.37 8.76 -11.91
C LYS A 202 -9.57 9.68 -12.14
N LYS A 203 -10.72 9.16 -12.56
CA LYS A 203 -11.93 9.98 -12.76
C LYS A 203 -12.50 10.48 -11.43
N ILE A 204 -12.41 9.67 -10.37
CA ILE A 204 -12.93 9.99 -9.02
C ILE A 204 -12.00 10.91 -8.25
N LEU A 205 -10.70 10.61 -8.28
CA LEU A 205 -9.66 11.31 -7.52
C LEU A 205 -9.04 12.47 -8.31
N GLY A 206 -8.96 12.35 -9.63
CA GLY A 206 -8.28 13.26 -10.53
C GLY A 206 -9.17 14.40 -11.02
N VAL A 207 -9.52 15.29 -10.10
CA VAL A 207 -10.29 16.50 -10.43
C VAL A 207 -9.62 17.73 -9.83
N ASP A 208 -8.44 18.14 -10.36
CA ASP A 208 -7.88 19.50 -10.25
C ASP A 208 -7.97 20.17 -8.85
N GLY A 209 -8.04 19.37 -7.79
CA GLY A 209 -8.69 19.74 -6.55
C GLY A 209 -7.95 19.12 -5.39
N LYS A 210 -8.01 19.80 -4.25
CA LYS A 210 -7.23 19.39 -3.10
C LYS A 210 -7.81 18.11 -2.52
N LEU A 211 -7.07 17.00 -2.52
CA LEU A 211 -7.54 15.74 -1.93
C LEU A 211 -6.93 15.55 -0.55
N LEU A 212 -7.67 14.97 0.40
CA LEU A 212 -7.19 14.58 1.73
C LEU A 212 -7.63 13.15 2.04
N ILE A 213 -6.74 12.16 1.96
CA ILE A 213 -7.06 10.75 2.26
C ILE A 213 -6.50 10.37 3.62
N TRP A 214 -7.34 10.04 4.60
CA TRP A 214 -6.90 9.65 5.95
C TRP A 214 -6.23 8.27 5.97
N VAL A 215 -6.87 7.26 5.37
CA VAL A 215 -6.32 5.90 5.27
C VAL A 215 -6.29 5.44 3.82
N LEU A 216 -5.13 5.05 3.30
CA LEU A 216 -5.02 4.40 1.98
C LEU A 216 -4.48 2.97 2.14
N ASP A 217 -5.28 1.95 1.83
CA ASP A 217 -4.97 0.50 1.92
C ASP A 217 -4.86 -0.09 0.51
N TYR A 218 -3.66 -0.09 -0.07
CA TYR A 218 -3.43 -0.74 -1.37
C TYR A 218 -3.07 -2.21 -1.17
N ARG A 219 -3.79 -3.13 -1.80
CA ARG A 219 -3.57 -4.60 -1.67
C ARG A 219 -3.04 -5.29 -2.93
N GLY A 220 -2.92 -4.55 -4.04
CA GLY A 220 -2.30 -5.01 -5.29
C GLY A 220 -2.93 -6.24 -5.94
N ASP A 221 -2.14 -6.87 -6.81
CA ASP A 221 -2.53 -7.98 -7.70
C ASP A 221 -2.66 -9.33 -6.94
N SER A 222 -3.21 -9.30 -5.73
CA SER A 222 -3.45 -10.47 -4.89
C SER A 222 -4.66 -11.26 -5.42
N THR A 223 -4.61 -11.70 -6.66
CA THR A 223 -5.57 -12.68 -7.16
C THR A 223 -5.04 -14.07 -6.81
N THR A 224 -5.67 -14.77 -5.86
CA THR A 224 -5.33 -16.13 -5.44
C THR A 224 -5.86 -17.18 -6.40
N PHE A 225 -5.01 -17.62 -7.33
CA PHE A 225 -5.25 -18.76 -8.20
C PHE A 225 -4.42 -19.98 -7.80
N THR A 226 -4.97 -21.16 -8.02
CA THR A 226 -4.24 -22.43 -7.93
C THR A 226 -3.46 -22.63 -9.21
N SER A 227 -2.18 -22.93 -9.04
CA SER A 227 -1.21 -22.96 -10.13
C SER A 227 -0.85 -24.34 -10.64
N SER A 228 -1.66 -25.36 -10.31
CA SER A 228 -1.20 -26.73 -10.46
C SER A 228 -2.08 -27.52 -11.41
N LEU A 229 -1.44 -28.09 -12.43
CA LEU A 229 -1.96 -29.26 -13.14
C LEU A 229 -2.03 -30.48 -12.22
N ALA A 230 -1.35 -30.49 -11.06
CA ALA A 230 -1.40 -31.59 -10.13
C ALA A 230 -2.83 -31.89 -9.67
N ASP A 231 -3.07 -33.19 -9.46
CA ASP A 231 -4.30 -33.73 -8.95
C ASP A 231 -4.35 -33.46 -7.44
N ASP A 232 -5.18 -32.49 -7.04
CA ASP A 232 -5.62 -32.39 -5.65
C ASP A 232 -7.08 -32.87 -5.60
N PRO A 233 -7.31 -34.16 -5.29
CA PRO A 233 -8.65 -34.73 -5.20
C PRO A 233 -9.49 -34.16 -4.05
N GLN A 234 -8.94 -33.27 -3.20
CA GLN A 234 -9.66 -32.65 -2.08
C GLN A 234 -10.18 -31.24 -2.39
N LEU A 235 -9.81 -30.61 -3.52
CA LEU A 235 -10.29 -29.28 -3.88
C LEU A 235 -11.66 -29.33 -4.57
N TYR A 236 -12.73 -29.38 -3.77
CA TYR A 236 -14.14 -29.28 -4.19
C TYR A 236 -14.53 -27.95 -4.89
N TYR A 237 -13.60 -27.03 -5.13
CA TYR A 237 -13.89 -25.70 -5.65
C TYR A 237 -13.24 -25.51 -7.02
N TRP A 238 -14.05 -25.26 -8.05
CA TRP A 238 -13.56 -24.85 -9.36
C TRP A 238 -12.66 -23.65 -9.23
N LYS A 239 -11.49 -23.75 -9.86
CA LYS A 239 -10.62 -22.62 -10.16
C LYS A 239 -10.15 -22.80 -11.59
N PRO A 240 -10.25 -21.76 -12.44
CA PRO A 240 -9.77 -21.85 -13.80
C PRO A 240 -8.26 -22.11 -13.76
N PHE A 241 -7.77 -22.88 -14.73
CA PHE A 241 -6.35 -23.10 -14.89
C PHE A 241 -5.64 -21.77 -15.11
N ARG A 242 -4.59 -21.52 -14.31
CA ARG A 242 -3.61 -20.46 -14.55
C ARG A 242 -2.21 -20.99 -14.27
N PRO A 243 -1.22 -20.63 -15.08
CA PRO A 243 0.18 -20.88 -14.77
C PRO A 243 0.57 -20.33 -13.40
N ALA A 244 1.55 -20.96 -12.76
CA ALA A 244 2.14 -20.50 -11.52
C ALA A 244 2.85 -19.16 -11.69
N ILE A 245 2.12 -18.06 -11.47
CA ILE A 245 2.73 -16.74 -11.45
C ILE A 245 3.52 -16.59 -10.14
N LEU A 246 4.80 -16.22 -10.23
CA LEU A 246 5.57 -15.68 -9.12
C LEU A 246 4.90 -14.39 -8.66
N LYS A 247 3.99 -14.52 -7.70
CA LYS A 247 3.36 -13.34 -7.12
C LYS A 247 4.44 -12.50 -6.45
N PRO A 248 4.47 -11.18 -6.69
CA PRO A 248 5.01 -10.27 -5.69
C PRO A 248 4.31 -10.64 -4.37
N ARG A 249 5.07 -10.84 -3.28
CA ARG A 249 4.48 -11.11 -1.96
C ARG A 249 3.32 -10.11 -1.76
N ASN A 250 2.16 -10.50 -1.22
CA ASN A 250 0.97 -9.62 -1.05
C ASN A 250 1.31 -8.17 -0.64
N THR A 251 1.37 -7.24 -1.60
CA THR A 251 1.79 -5.87 -1.31
C THR A 251 0.67 -5.13 -0.65
N ARG A 252 0.78 -5.00 0.67
CA ARG A 252 -0.06 -4.12 1.47
C ARG A 252 0.71 -2.85 1.82
N VAL A 253 0.20 -1.72 1.35
CA VAL A 253 0.69 -0.39 1.72
C VAL A 253 -0.40 0.32 2.47
N ILE A 254 -0.08 0.85 3.66
CA ILE A 254 -1.01 1.61 4.47
C ILE A 254 -0.46 3.02 4.65
N PHE A 255 -1.21 4.01 4.22
CA PHE A 255 -0.97 5.40 4.61
C PHE A 255 -1.94 5.70 5.75
N ASP A 256 -1.41 6.14 6.88
CA ASP A 256 -2.15 6.24 8.15
C ASP A 256 -2.37 7.70 8.59
N VAL A 257 -2.14 8.65 7.67
CA VAL A 257 -2.25 10.10 7.91
C VAL A 257 -2.71 10.76 6.61
N PRO A 258 -3.45 11.89 6.68
CA PRO A 258 -3.97 12.64 5.55
C PRO A 258 -2.94 12.87 4.44
N ILE A 259 -3.14 12.21 3.30
CA ILE A 259 -2.43 12.44 2.05
C ILE A 259 -3.01 13.68 1.39
N ARG A 260 -2.20 14.70 1.08
CA ARG A 260 -2.66 15.87 0.33
C ARG A 260 -2.27 15.78 -1.14
N VAL A 261 -3.23 15.93 -2.06
CA VAL A 261 -2.95 16.09 -3.49
C VAL A 261 -3.24 17.54 -3.86
N ILE A 262 -2.25 18.33 -4.29
CA ILE A 262 -2.42 19.74 -4.69
C ILE A 262 -1.73 19.96 -6.04
N GLY A 263 -2.49 20.26 -7.09
CA GLY A 263 -1.90 20.57 -8.41
C GLY A 263 -0.94 19.48 -8.93
N GLY A 264 -1.27 18.21 -8.69
CA GLY A 264 -0.43 17.07 -9.07
C GLY A 264 0.68 16.71 -8.08
N ARG A 265 0.92 17.50 -7.02
CA ARG A 265 1.88 17.18 -5.96
C ARG A 265 1.24 16.39 -4.83
N LEU A 266 1.87 15.28 -4.45
CA LEU A 266 1.43 14.39 -3.38
C LEU A 266 2.26 14.63 -2.11
N GLU A 267 1.68 15.23 -1.08
CA GLU A 267 2.30 15.32 0.24
C GLU A 267 1.84 14.14 1.11
N ILE A 268 2.79 13.29 1.48
CA ILE A 268 2.56 12.16 2.39
C ILE A 268 3.21 12.49 3.73
N LYS A 269 2.39 12.63 4.77
CA LYS A 269 2.88 12.89 6.13
C LYS A 269 3.46 11.65 6.80
N LYS A 270 2.83 10.48 6.63
CA LYS A 270 3.27 9.18 7.19
C LYS A 270 2.98 8.07 6.18
N LEU A 271 4.01 7.35 5.76
CA LEU A 271 3.90 6.17 4.92
C LEU A 271 4.28 4.92 5.72
N VAL A 272 3.39 3.94 5.84
CA VAL A 272 3.68 2.65 6.47
C VAL A 272 3.73 1.55 5.41
N THR A 273 4.92 0.96 5.22
CA THR A 273 5.09 -0.14 4.28
C THR A 273 5.38 -1.44 5.02
N ILE A 274 4.73 -2.53 4.61
CA ILE A 274 4.97 -3.89 5.13
C ILE A 274 5.89 -4.67 4.17
N GLN A 275 6.29 -4.07 3.05
CA GLN A 275 6.97 -4.69 1.92
C GLN A 275 8.02 -3.80 1.23
N VAL A 276 8.61 -4.28 0.13
CA VAL A 276 9.69 -3.62 -0.63
C VAL A 276 9.20 -2.29 -1.23
N LEU A 277 9.87 -1.20 -0.87
CA LEU A 277 9.55 0.18 -1.23
C LEU A 277 9.40 0.46 -2.75
N PRO A 278 10.12 -0.21 -3.68
CA PRO A 278 9.96 0.01 -5.12
C PRO A 278 8.55 -0.29 -5.66
N ILE A 279 7.85 -1.28 -5.08
CA ILE A 279 6.48 -1.61 -5.47
C ILE A 279 5.53 -0.48 -5.01
N VAL A 280 5.76 0.06 -3.82
CA VAL A 280 5.02 1.22 -3.30
C VAL A 280 5.13 2.41 -4.24
N MET A 281 6.29 2.58 -4.87
CA MET A 281 6.54 3.68 -5.80
C MET A 281 5.91 3.52 -7.16
N SER A 282 5.81 2.31 -7.72
CA SER A 282 5.05 2.12 -8.96
C SER A 282 3.58 2.47 -8.74
N ILE A 283 3.03 2.11 -7.59
CA ILE A 283 1.65 2.44 -7.20
C ILE A 283 1.48 3.95 -6.99
N LEU A 284 2.43 4.61 -6.31
CA LEU A 284 2.35 6.06 -6.10
C LEU A 284 2.48 6.84 -7.41
N LYS A 285 3.31 6.36 -8.35
CA LYS A 285 3.41 6.92 -9.72
C LYS A 285 2.09 6.81 -10.48
N ASP A 286 1.33 5.74 -10.25
CA ASP A 286 0.00 5.55 -10.84
C ASP A 286 -1.02 6.57 -10.28
N ILE A 287 -0.86 7.03 -9.04
CA ILE A 287 -1.78 7.98 -8.39
C ILE A 287 -1.38 9.44 -8.65
N ALA A 288 -0.09 9.76 -8.71
CA ALA A 288 0.44 11.09 -9.01
C ALA A 288 1.87 11.03 -9.59
N PRO A 289 2.18 11.78 -10.67
CA PRO A 289 3.47 11.69 -11.34
C PRO A 289 4.67 12.33 -10.58
N ALA A 290 5.70 11.51 -10.42
CA ALA A 290 7.17 11.68 -10.34
C ALA A 290 7.89 12.75 -9.50
N ASP A 291 7.37 13.96 -9.28
CA ASP A 291 8.17 15.01 -8.60
C ASP A 291 7.90 15.03 -7.09
N PHE A 292 8.49 14.04 -6.39
CA PHE A 292 8.25 13.76 -4.97
C PHE A 292 9.31 14.38 -4.05
N PHE A 293 8.97 15.38 -3.23
CA PHE A 293 9.71 15.77 -2.00
C PHE A 293 8.82 16.60 -1.04
N PRO A 294 8.94 16.51 0.31
CA PRO A 294 9.58 15.49 1.15
C PRO A 294 8.57 14.62 1.95
N LEU A 295 8.90 13.34 2.16
CA LEU A 295 8.21 12.50 3.14
C LEU A 295 8.55 12.98 4.55
N LYS A 296 7.57 13.47 5.30
CA LYS A 296 7.79 13.93 6.68
C LYS A 296 8.13 12.77 7.61
N LEU A 297 7.41 11.64 7.47
CA LEU A 297 7.65 10.41 8.22
C LEU A 297 7.49 9.20 7.31
N LEU A 298 8.48 8.31 7.32
CA LEU A 298 8.47 7.05 6.60
C LEU A 298 8.67 5.90 7.58
N VAL A 299 7.72 4.97 7.67
CA VAL A 299 7.80 3.76 8.48
C VAL A 299 8.11 2.56 7.57
N VAL A 300 9.26 1.93 7.77
CA VAL A 300 9.77 0.80 6.97
C VAL A 300 10.01 -0.44 7.83
N PRO A 301 9.93 -1.65 7.27
CA PRO A 301 10.35 -2.86 7.98
C PRO A 301 11.86 -2.85 8.23
N ASN A 302 12.31 -3.53 9.29
CA ASN A 302 13.73 -3.67 9.65
C ASN A 302 14.62 -4.36 8.60
N LYS A 303 14.04 -4.98 7.56
CA LYS A 303 14.76 -5.56 6.41
C LYS A 303 15.09 -4.50 5.37
N LEU A 304 16.04 -3.64 5.71
CA LEU A 304 16.48 -2.51 4.87
C LEU A 304 17.34 -2.98 3.68
N GLN A 305 17.03 -2.49 2.48
CA GLN A 305 17.87 -2.64 1.28
C GLN A 305 18.94 -1.53 1.23
N PRO A 306 20.15 -1.77 0.71
CA PRO A 306 21.14 -0.72 0.51
C PRO A 306 20.66 0.31 -0.55
N ASN A 307 21.09 1.57 -0.40
CA ASN A 307 20.90 2.66 -1.36
C ASN A 307 19.46 2.86 -1.84
N ASP A 308 18.55 3.12 -0.90
CA ASP A 308 17.14 3.37 -1.22
C ASP A 308 16.89 4.89 -1.24
N PRO A 309 16.74 5.53 -2.41
CA PRO A 309 16.70 6.98 -2.53
C PRO A 309 15.50 7.63 -1.83
N ILE A 310 14.42 6.88 -1.57
CA ILE A 310 13.22 7.41 -0.89
C ILE A 310 13.37 7.27 0.62
N ARG A 311 13.90 6.13 1.07
CA ARG A 311 14.30 6.00 2.47
C ARG A 311 15.30 7.07 2.83
N ASP A 312 16.32 7.26 1.99
CA ASP A 312 17.47 8.11 2.28
C ASP A 312 17.14 9.61 2.26
N THR A 313 16.02 9.99 1.64
CA THR A 313 15.52 11.38 1.58
C THR A 313 14.39 11.66 2.57
N ALA A 314 13.91 10.68 3.33
CA ALA A 314 12.87 10.88 4.33
C ALA A 314 13.38 11.75 5.51
N GLU A 315 12.57 12.74 5.91
CA GLU A 315 12.90 13.67 7.00
C GLU A 315 12.95 12.94 8.35
N PHE A 316 11.96 12.08 8.60
CA PHE A 316 11.92 11.19 9.75
C PHE A 316 11.71 9.74 9.29
N LEU A 317 12.69 8.89 9.54
CA LEU A 317 12.60 7.46 9.27
C LEU A 317 12.24 6.69 10.55
N ASN A 318 11.27 5.78 10.47
CA ASN A 318 10.86 4.93 11.57
C ASN A 318 11.00 3.46 11.14
N VAL A 319 11.81 2.70 11.87
CA VAL A 319 12.15 1.31 11.54
C VAL A 319 11.30 0.40 12.42
N ASN A 320 10.35 -0.27 11.79
CA ASN A 320 9.43 -1.20 12.44
C ASN A 320 10.02 -2.61 12.55
N GLY A 321 9.90 -3.19 13.74
CA GLY A 321 10.46 -4.48 14.11
C GLY A 321 11.80 -4.39 14.84
N ALA A 322 12.12 -5.45 15.58
CA ALA A 322 13.34 -5.54 16.40
C ALA A 322 14.60 -5.32 15.56
N SER A 323 15.37 -4.29 15.90
CA SER A 323 16.54 -3.85 15.15
C SER A 323 17.73 -3.62 16.08
N ARG A 324 18.92 -4.05 15.68
CA ARG A 324 20.14 -3.71 16.43
C ARG A 324 20.51 -2.24 16.19
N ILE A 325 21.03 -1.57 17.21
CA ILE A 325 21.42 -0.15 17.14
C ILE A 325 22.43 0.14 16.00
N ARG A 326 23.28 -0.84 15.62
CA ARG A 326 24.21 -0.71 14.47
C ARG A 326 23.54 -0.37 13.14
N VAL A 327 22.23 -0.54 13.00
CA VAL A 327 21.50 -0.15 11.78
C VAL A 327 21.66 1.33 11.48
N LEU A 328 21.84 2.17 12.51
CA LEU A 328 22.08 3.61 12.37
C LEU A 328 23.38 3.94 11.59
N LEU A 329 24.35 3.01 11.54
CA LEU A 329 25.58 3.19 10.74
C LEU A 329 25.30 3.26 9.23
N LYS A 330 24.16 2.73 8.78
CA LYS A 330 23.81 2.57 7.37
C LYS A 330 22.77 3.59 6.88
N LEU A 331 22.24 4.42 7.77
CA LEU A 331 21.13 5.30 7.49
C LEU A 331 21.63 6.75 7.38
N PRO A 332 21.42 7.43 6.24
CA PRO A 332 21.85 8.82 6.07
C PRO A 332 20.87 9.83 6.71
N ASN A 333 19.70 9.37 7.17
CA ASN A 333 18.62 10.21 7.66
C ASN A 333 19.00 11.05 8.89
N MET A 334 18.53 12.30 8.90
CA MET A 334 18.71 13.22 10.04
C MET A 334 17.94 12.79 11.28
N ARG A 335 16.75 12.22 11.11
CA ARG A 335 15.92 11.72 12.21
C ARG A 335 15.57 10.25 12.00
N VAL A 336 15.93 9.38 12.94
CA VAL A 336 15.57 7.95 12.89
C VAL A 336 14.95 7.51 14.21
N HIS A 337 13.87 6.74 14.14
CA HIS A 337 13.31 6.01 15.27
C HIS A 337 13.41 4.51 15.03
N LEU A 338 13.87 3.75 16.03
CA LEU A 338 13.79 2.30 16.05
C LEU A 338 12.63 1.92 16.98
N ILE A 339 11.55 1.34 16.45
CA ILE A 339 10.39 0.97 17.29
C ILE A 339 10.79 0.01 18.42
N GLU A 340 11.71 -0.90 18.10
CA GLU A 340 12.27 -1.83 19.08
C GLU A 340 13.77 -1.98 18.85
N CYS A 341 14.55 -1.56 19.84
CA CYS A 341 16.00 -1.66 19.78
C CYS A 341 16.55 -2.86 20.56
N LEU A 342 17.27 -3.73 19.86
CA LEU A 342 18.08 -4.79 20.45
C LEU A 342 19.47 -4.24 20.77
N LEU A 343 19.69 -3.91 22.04
CA LEU A 343 20.94 -3.32 22.51
C LEU A 343 22.06 -4.37 22.56
N VAL A 344 23.20 -4.04 21.93
CA VAL A 344 24.45 -4.79 22.02
C VAL A 344 25.58 -3.80 22.27
N LYS A 345 26.33 -3.96 23.37
CA LYS A 345 27.38 -3.01 23.78
C LYS A 345 28.42 -2.72 22.69
N LYS A 346 28.91 -3.76 22.01
CA LYS A 346 29.86 -3.63 20.88
C LYS A 346 29.33 -2.78 19.72
N ASP A 347 28.02 -2.74 19.52
CA ASP A 347 27.42 -1.92 18.46
C ASP A 347 27.46 -0.42 18.82
N VAL A 348 27.36 -0.07 20.12
CA VAL A 348 27.51 1.32 20.62
C VAL A 348 28.94 1.81 20.44
N GLU A 349 29.93 0.97 20.77
CA GLU A 349 31.36 1.28 20.55
C GLU A 349 31.67 1.53 19.06
N ARG A 350 31.06 0.74 18.17
CA ARG A 350 31.21 0.91 16.72
C ARG A 350 30.56 2.19 16.20
N LEU A 351 29.40 2.56 16.74
CA LEU A 351 28.73 3.83 16.44
C LEU A 351 29.58 5.02 16.84
N MET A 352 30.06 5.04 18.08
CA MET A 352 30.89 6.13 18.57
C MET A 352 32.18 6.29 17.77
N ARG A 353 32.83 5.19 17.36
CA ARG A 353 34.02 5.26 16.51
C ARG A 353 33.72 5.92 15.16
N LYS A 354 32.66 5.47 14.48
CA LYS A 354 32.26 6.04 13.19
C LYS A 354 31.86 7.51 13.31
N TRP A 355 31.14 7.88 14.36
CA TRP A 355 30.72 9.28 14.55
C TRP A 355 31.87 10.21 14.91
N LYS A 356 32.91 9.72 15.60
CA LYS A 356 34.16 10.48 15.78
C LYS A 356 34.90 10.70 14.44
N GLU A 357 34.82 9.76 13.50
CA GLU A 357 35.39 9.91 12.14
C GLU A 357 34.58 10.89 11.27
N GLU A 358 33.25 10.92 11.42
CA GLU A 358 32.31 11.72 10.60
C GLU A 358 31.90 13.07 11.25
N ASP A 359 32.56 13.44 12.33
CA ASP A 359 32.16 14.42 13.36
C ASP A 359 31.26 15.59 12.90
N ASN A 360 31.78 16.50 12.07
CA ASN A 360 31.04 17.70 11.64
C ASN A 360 29.81 17.39 10.77
N SER A 361 29.80 16.27 10.05
CA SER A 361 28.66 15.87 9.21
C SER A 361 27.48 15.27 10.00
N MET A 362 27.69 15.03 11.30
CA MET A 362 26.72 14.37 12.17
C MET A 362 25.84 15.36 12.95
N VAL A 363 26.22 16.64 13.03
CA VAL A 363 25.52 17.66 13.82
C VAL A 363 24.06 17.78 13.38
N GLY A 364 23.14 17.80 14.37
CA GLY A 364 21.70 17.88 14.15
C GLY A 364 21.01 16.51 14.02
N ARG A 365 21.77 15.41 13.85
CA ARG A 365 21.16 14.07 13.79
C ARG A 365 20.54 13.68 15.12
N CYS A 366 19.31 13.18 15.05
CA CYS A 366 18.49 12.79 16.19
C CYS A 366 17.99 11.35 16.02
N TYR A 367 18.47 10.46 16.86
CA TYR A 367 18.02 9.08 16.91
C TYR A 367 17.16 8.84 18.14
N SER A 368 16.16 7.98 18.00
CA SER A 368 15.34 7.55 19.11
C SER A 368 15.05 6.05 19.01
N MET A 369 14.75 5.42 20.14
CA MET A 369 14.52 3.99 20.18
C MET A 369 13.59 3.58 21.31
N GLY A 370 12.61 2.75 20.98
CA GLY A 370 11.64 2.22 21.93
C GLY A 370 12.14 0.97 22.65
N PHE A 371 11.77 0.87 23.93
CA PHE A 371 12.04 -0.27 24.81
C PHE A 371 10.78 -0.69 25.56
N GLN A 372 10.63 -2.01 25.74
CA GLN A 372 9.51 -2.56 26.51
C GLN A 372 9.69 -2.36 28.01
N TYR A 373 10.93 -2.42 28.49
CA TYR A 373 11.22 -2.47 29.91
C TYR A 373 12.07 -1.29 30.36
N TYR A 374 11.78 -0.77 31.56
CA TYR A 374 12.43 0.38 32.17
C TYR A 374 13.96 0.26 32.29
N TRP A 375 14.47 -0.94 32.49
CA TRP A 375 15.91 -1.17 32.65
C TRP A 375 16.70 -1.11 31.33
N ASP A 376 16.06 -1.30 30.17
CA ASP A 376 16.77 -1.33 28.89
C ASP A 376 17.29 0.04 28.41
N PRO A 377 16.55 1.16 28.51
CA PRO A 377 17.12 2.48 28.23
C PRO A 377 18.24 2.84 29.22
N LYS A 378 18.17 2.36 30.48
CA LYS A 378 19.28 2.55 31.44
C LYS A 378 20.54 1.82 31.01
N LYS A 379 20.44 0.56 30.54
CA LYS A 379 21.58 -0.17 29.98
C LYS A 379 22.20 0.57 28.80
N LEU A 380 21.40 1.23 27.96
CA LEU A 380 21.91 2.07 26.87
C LEU A 380 22.73 3.23 27.46
N LEU A 381 22.19 3.97 28.42
CA LEU A 381 22.91 5.05 29.10
C LEU A 381 24.22 4.55 29.72
N ASP A 382 24.21 3.40 30.39
CA ASP A 382 25.40 2.82 31.01
C ASP A 382 26.48 2.49 29.98
N CYS A 383 26.10 2.10 28.76
CA CYS A 383 27.05 1.92 27.66
C CYS A 383 27.73 3.25 27.27
N PHE A 384 27.01 4.38 27.30
CA PHE A 384 27.57 5.70 27.02
C PHE A 384 28.33 6.30 28.23
N LYS A 385 27.93 6.00 29.46
CA LYS A 385 28.65 6.41 30.67
C LYS A 385 30.01 5.72 30.81
N ALA A 386 30.19 4.57 30.15
CA ALA A 386 31.45 3.83 30.16
C ALA A 386 32.58 4.49 29.33
N PHE A 387 32.29 5.51 28.51
CA PHE A 387 33.33 6.26 27.81
C PHE A 387 34.07 7.19 28.77
N ARG A 388 35.41 7.23 28.66
CA ARG A 388 36.28 7.97 29.59
C ARG A 388 35.98 9.47 29.60
N GLU A 389 35.56 10.00 28.45
CA GLU A 389 35.27 11.41 28.23
C GLU A 389 33.82 11.79 28.56
N ALA A 390 33.00 10.83 29.03
CA ALA A 390 31.60 11.06 29.33
C ALA A 390 31.41 12.06 30.49
N ARG A 391 30.54 13.04 30.30
CA ARG A 391 30.13 14.00 31.34
C ARG A 391 28.78 13.58 31.91
N LEU A 392 28.77 13.37 33.22
CA LEU A 392 27.56 13.11 34.00
C LEU A 392 26.91 14.44 34.37
N THR A 393 25.58 14.48 34.26
CA THR A 393 24.77 15.63 34.70
C THR A 393 24.08 15.36 36.02
N GLU A 394 23.57 16.42 36.65
CA GLU A 394 22.69 16.31 37.83
C GLU A 394 21.45 15.45 37.55
N ASN A 395 20.98 15.42 36.29
CA ASN A 395 20.00 14.43 35.85
C ASN A 395 20.69 13.08 35.56
N PRO A 396 20.42 12.01 36.34
CA PRO A 396 21.03 10.69 36.14
C PRO A 396 20.55 9.98 34.86
N GLU A 397 19.47 10.49 34.26
CA GLU A 397 18.84 10.01 33.04
C GLU A 397 19.36 10.71 31.77
N SER A 398 20.48 11.45 31.89
CA SER A 398 21.22 11.95 30.73
C SER A 398 22.73 11.78 30.85
N VAL A 399 23.41 11.66 29.70
CA VAL A 399 24.87 11.61 29.59
C VAL A 399 25.31 12.33 28.31
N TYR A 400 26.45 13.01 28.39
CA TYR A 400 27.06 13.72 27.26
C TYR A 400 28.41 13.08 26.97
N VAL A 401 28.68 12.75 25.71
CA VAL A 401 29.96 12.14 25.30
C VAL A 401 30.56 12.98 24.16
N PRO A 402 31.72 13.62 24.37
CA PRO A 402 32.40 14.38 23.32
C PRO A 402 32.72 13.52 22.09
N LEU A 403 32.46 14.07 20.91
CA LEU A 403 32.97 13.53 19.64
C LEU A 403 34.28 14.23 19.27
N SER A 404 34.31 15.56 19.41
CA SER A 404 35.50 16.40 19.27
C SER A 404 35.47 17.58 20.27
N ASP A 405 36.27 18.61 19.98
CA ASP A 405 36.31 19.85 20.73
C ASP A 405 35.04 20.70 20.53
N THR A 406 34.36 20.58 19.39
CA THR A 406 33.21 21.41 19.01
C THR A 406 31.87 20.70 19.07
N THR A 407 31.85 19.37 19.20
CA THR A 407 30.63 18.55 19.10
C THR A 407 30.55 17.48 20.19
N GLU A 408 29.34 17.01 20.44
CA GLU A 408 29.06 15.95 21.41
C GLU A 408 27.79 15.17 21.11
N VAL A 409 27.70 13.98 21.70
CA VAL A 409 26.49 13.16 21.74
C VAL A 409 25.81 13.34 23.07
N LYS A 410 24.56 13.80 23.05
CA LYS A 410 23.65 13.78 24.20
C LYS A 410 22.77 12.54 24.13
N VAL A 411 22.77 11.75 25.20
CA VAL A 411 21.89 10.57 25.35
C VAL A 411 21.00 10.77 26.56
N TRP A 412 19.70 10.54 26.41
CA TRP A 412 18.74 10.59 27.50
C TRP A 412 17.58 9.66 27.23
N TRP A 413 16.69 9.46 28.19
CA TRP A 413 15.46 8.71 27.96
C TRP A 413 14.30 9.34 28.73
N LYS A 414 13.08 8.96 28.37
CA LYS A 414 11.87 9.31 29.12
C LYS A 414 10.83 8.20 29.00
N GLU A 415 9.95 8.12 29.98
CA GLU A 415 8.68 7.43 29.84
C GLU A 415 7.78 8.24 28.89
N THR A 416 7.00 7.54 28.07
CA THR A 416 6.15 8.18 27.07
C THR A 416 4.79 7.51 27.03
N THR A 417 3.76 8.32 26.82
CA THR A 417 2.41 7.89 26.42
C THR A 417 2.13 8.22 24.95
N ASP A 418 3.16 8.66 24.22
CA ASP A 418 3.06 9.13 22.83
C ASP A 418 2.92 7.97 21.84
N GLU A 419 1.68 7.61 21.53
CA GLU A 419 1.36 6.60 20.51
C GLU A 419 1.53 7.10 19.06
N GLU A 420 1.89 8.38 18.82
CA GLU A 420 1.90 8.98 17.48
C GLU A 420 2.87 8.22 16.53
N TYR A 421 4.02 7.81 17.06
CA TYR A 421 5.04 7.09 16.28
C TYR A 421 5.70 5.90 17.00
N CYS A 422 5.45 5.67 18.28
CA CYS A 422 6.03 4.55 19.03
C CYS A 422 5.10 4.07 20.15
N TYR A 423 4.66 2.83 20.10
CA TYR A 423 3.80 2.24 21.14
C TYR A 423 4.60 1.75 22.38
N ARG A 424 5.93 1.92 22.40
CA ARG A 424 6.76 1.44 23.52
C ARG A 424 6.71 2.44 24.67
N PRO A 425 6.58 1.98 25.93
CA PRO A 425 6.44 2.86 27.09
C PRO A 425 7.69 3.67 27.41
N PHE A 426 8.88 3.20 26.99
CA PHE A 426 10.14 3.88 27.27
C PHE A 426 10.87 4.21 25.97
N ILE A 427 11.27 5.46 25.78
CA ILE A 427 12.06 5.89 24.62
C ILE A 427 13.37 6.51 25.07
N ALA A 428 14.48 5.97 24.55
CA ALA A 428 15.77 6.63 24.61
C ALA A 428 16.02 7.47 23.36
N PHE A 429 16.77 8.54 23.54
CA PHE A 429 17.11 9.54 22.54
C PHE A 429 18.62 9.72 22.52
N ILE A 430 19.16 9.89 21.31
CA ILE A 430 20.55 10.21 21.04
C ILE A 430 20.54 11.41 20.10
N LYS A 431 21.18 12.50 20.48
CA LYS A 431 21.30 13.70 19.64
C LYS A 431 22.76 14.08 19.51
N VAL A 432 23.21 14.30 18.28
CA VAL A 432 24.51 14.92 18.00
C VAL A 432 24.30 16.43 17.92
N GLN A 433 25.06 17.19 18.69
CA GLN A 433 24.90 18.63 18.83
C GLN A 433 26.26 19.33 18.96
N GLU A 434 26.26 20.64 18.71
CA GLU A 434 27.37 21.50 19.06
C GLU A 434 27.56 21.52 20.57
N ARG A 435 28.82 21.58 20.98
CA ARG A 435 29.22 21.63 22.39
C ARG A 435 29.10 23.05 22.89
N ASP A 436 28.35 23.23 23.97
CA ASP A 436 28.17 24.56 24.58
C ASP A 436 29.49 25.09 25.17
N PRO A 437 30.04 26.22 24.67
CA PRO A 437 31.25 26.82 25.20
C PRO A 437 31.11 27.28 26.67
N ALA A 438 29.89 27.58 27.13
CA ALA A 438 29.65 28.08 28.49
C ALA A 438 29.89 27.02 29.57
N LEU A 439 29.90 25.73 29.22
CA LEU A 439 30.19 24.64 30.15
C LEU A 439 31.69 24.46 30.45
N PHE A 440 32.59 25.21 29.78
CA PHE A 440 34.03 25.17 30.03
C PHE A 440 34.46 26.01 31.25
N PHE A 441 33.72 27.05 31.61
CA PHE A 441 34.14 28.01 32.65
C PHE A 441 33.84 27.60 34.10
N LYS A 442 33.35 26.39 34.36
CA LYS A 442 33.07 25.89 35.73
C LYS A 442 34.14 24.95 36.32
N ARG A 443 35.33 24.87 35.72
CA ARG A 443 36.50 24.24 36.36
C ARG A 443 37.70 25.19 36.32
N GLY A 444 37.74 26.10 37.28
CA GLY A 444 38.82 27.07 37.43
C GLY A 444 38.63 28.01 38.62
N SER A 445 38.14 27.51 39.75
CA SER A 445 38.20 28.22 41.04
C SER A 445 37.71 27.29 42.14
N LEU A 446 38.63 26.46 42.64
CA LEU A 446 38.87 26.15 44.06
C LEU A 446 40.10 25.24 44.15
#